data_AF-A0A8J2MWT8-F1
#
_entry.id   AF-A0A8J2MWT8-F1
#
_cell.length_a   1.000
_cell.length_b   1.000
_cell.length_c   1.000
_cell.angle_alpha   90.00
_cell.angle_beta   90.00
_cell.angle_gamma   90.00
#
_symmetry.space_group_name_H-M   'P 1'
#
loop_
_entity.id
_entity.type
_entity.pdbx_description
1 polymer ?
#
loop_
_entity_poly.entity_id
_entity_poly.type
_entity_poly.pdbx_seq_one_letter_code
_entity_poly.pdbx_strand_id
1 'polypeptide(L)'
;MMLRPSRTLVTALQRVKDCCPILRTVRQRSDVSEFESPITDEYKRGPAEGRSLYLDAQATTPLDPRVLDKMMPYLTSYHGNPHSRTHMYGWESEAAVEHARQQVADLINADKKEIIFTSGATECNNISVKGVARFYKAKKKHIVTTQTEHKCVLDSCRALQAEGFDVTYLSVNSNGLIDLEQLESSIRPDTSLVSVMTVNNEIGVRQPVEEIGKICR
;
A
#
# COMPACT_ATOMS: atom_id res chain seq x y z
N MET A 1 -45.17 -60.19 56.93
CA MET A 1 -46.38 -60.65 56.21
C MET A 1 -46.08 -60.59 54.71
N MET A 2 -46.29 -61.70 54.02
CA MET A 2 -45.95 -61.97 52.62
C MET A 2 -46.61 -61.00 51.63
N LEU A 3 -45.93 -60.70 50.51
CA LEU A 3 -46.34 -61.02 49.12
C LEU A 3 -45.35 -60.39 48.10
N ARG A 4 -44.79 -61.23 47.22
CA ARG A 4 -44.02 -60.91 45.99
C ARG A 4 -45.01 -60.52 44.84
N PRO A 5 -44.63 -60.34 43.54
CA PRO A 5 -43.36 -59.96 42.86
C PRO A 5 -43.57 -58.87 41.75
N SER A 6 -42.49 -58.57 40.99
CA SER A 6 -42.46 -58.43 39.50
C SER A 6 -42.06 -57.06 38.94
N ARG A 7 -40.96 -57.06 38.16
CA ARG A 7 -40.72 -56.35 36.88
C ARG A 7 -41.20 -54.88 36.82
N THR A 8 -40.38 -53.89 36.50
CA THR A 8 -39.84 -53.70 35.14
C THR A 8 -38.94 -52.46 35.13
N LEU A 9 -37.63 -52.65 34.96
CA LEU A 9 -36.64 -51.57 34.77
C LEU A 9 -36.47 -51.26 33.27
N VAL A 10 -37.57 -51.31 32.48
CA VAL A 10 -37.55 -51.20 31.01
C VAL A 10 -38.52 -50.13 30.46
N THR A 11 -39.39 -49.53 31.28
CA THR A 11 -40.46 -48.65 30.78
C THR A 11 -40.17 -47.14 30.78
N ALA A 12 -38.88 -46.74 30.77
CA ALA A 12 -38.50 -45.33 30.60
C ALA A 12 -37.79 -45.04 29.25
N LEU A 13 -37.47 -46.06 28.46
CA LEU A 13 -36.76 -45.92 27.17
C LEU A 13 -37.65 -46.05 25.92
N GLN A 14 -38.97 -46.17 26.08
CA GLN A 14 -39.92 -46.38 24.97
C GLN A 14 -40.85 -45.20 24.66
N ARG A 15 -40.63 -44.01 25.24
CA ARG A 15 -41.42 -42.79 24.91
C ARG A 15 -40.70 -41.75 24.04
N VAL A 16 -39.55 -42.08 23.47
CA VAL A 16 -38.80 -41.18 22.56
C VAL A 16 -38.81 -41.66 21.10
N LYS A 17 -39.44 -42.82 20.80
CA LYS A 17 -39.45 -43.41 19.45
C LYS A 17 -40.68 -43.13 18.58
N ASP A 18 -41.71 -42.45 19.08
CA ASP A 18 -42.98 -42.28 18.34
C ASP A 18 -43.25 -40.86 17.82
N CYS A 19 -42.22 -40.01 17.71
CA CYS A 19 -42.36 -38.68 17.07
C CYS A 19 -41.49 -38.55 15.82
N CYS A 20 -41.86 -39.24 14.75
CA CYS A 20 -41.70 -38.74 13.38
C CYS A 20 -42.73 -39.44 12.47
N PRO A 21 -43.40 -38.72 11.56
CA PRO A 21 -42.67 -38.14 10.44
C PRO A 21 -43.20 -36.75 10.02
N ILE A 22 -42.39 -35.70 10.20
CA ILE A 22 -42.44 -34.55 9.28
C ILE A 22 -41.31 -34.77 8.27
N LEU A 23 -41.51 -35.78 7.45
CA LEU A 23 -40.78 -36.03 6.20
C LEU A 23 -41.55 -35.33 5.08
N ARG A 24 -41.23 -34.06 4.85
CA ARG A 24 -41.55 -33.21 3.68
C ARG A 24 -40.95 -31.84 4.07
N THR A 25 -39.78 -31.42 3.64
CA THR A 25 -39.12 -31.58 2.36
C THR A 25 -37.64 -31.33 2.66
N VAL A 26 -36.81 -32.36 2.61
CA VAL A 26 -35.38 -32.13 2.39
C VAL A 26 -35.30 -31.66 0.94
N ARG A 27 -35.48 -30.36 0.71
CA ARG A 27 -34.91 -29.74 -0.48
C ARG A 27 -33.42 -30.01 -0.35
N GLN A 28 -32.92 -30.84 -1.24
CA GLN A 28 -31.51 -31.01 -1.56
C GLN A 28 -30.72 -29.76 -1.19
N ARG A 29 -29.97 -29.83 -0.09
CA ARG A 29 -28.86 -28.90 0.21
C ARG A 29 -27.62 -29.29 -0.62
N SER A 30 -27.84 -29.86 -1.80
CA SER A 30 -26.80 -30.21 -2.78
C SER A 30 -26.75 -29.25 -3.96
N ASP A 31 -27.62 -28.23 -4.01
CA ASP A 31 -27.54 -27.17 -5.01
C ASP A 31 -27.17 -25.84 -4.33
N VAL A 32 -26.04 -25.81 -3.61
CA VAL A 32 -25.22 -24.60 -3.70
C VAL A 32 -24.57 -24.77 -5.06
N SER A 33 -25.16 -24.18 -6.10
CA SER A 33 -24.45 -24.06 -7.38
C SER A 33 -23.09 -23.49 -7.02
N GLU A 34 -22.01 -24.24 -7.27
CA GLU A 34 -20.69 -23.67 -7.33
C GLU A 34 -20.82 -22.48 -8.28
N PHE A 35 -20.90 -21.28 -7.73
CA PHE A 35 -20.90 -20.08 -8.53
C PHE A 35 -19.45 -19.99 -9.01
N GLU A 36 -19.16 -20.69 -10.10
CA GLU A 36 -17.93 -20.51 -10.84
C GLU A 36 -17.88 -19.04 -11.22
N SER A 37 -16.95 -18.32 -10.62
CA SER A 37 -16.70 -16.93 -10.98
C SER A 37 -16.46 -16.90 -12.49
N PRO A 38 -17.18 -16.06 -13.26
CA PRO A 38 -16.95 -15.93 -14.70
C PRO A 38 -15.58 -15.30 -15.01
N ILE A 39 -14.83 -14.89 -13.99
CA ILE A 39 -13.46 -14.37 -14.11
C ILE A 39 -12.53 -15.56 -14.34
N THR A 40 -12.24 -15.83 -15.59
CA THR A 40 -11.23 -16.80 -16.03
C THR A 40 -9.82 -16.26 -15.78
N ASP A 41 -8.84 -17.16 -15.65
CA ASP A 41 -7.41 -16.81 -15.53
C ASP A 41 -6.79 -16.22 -16.82
N GLU A 42 -7.63 -15.75 -17.76
CA GLU A 42 -7.19 -15.17 -19.03
C GLU A 42 -6.36 -13.90 -18.86
N TYR A 43 -6.57 -13.13 -17.79
CA TYR A 43 -5.74 -11.97 -17.46
C TYR A 43 -4.27 -12.34 -17.20
N LYS A 44 -3.96 -13.63 -16.94
CA LYS A 44 -2.58 -14.13 -16.78
C LYS A 44 -1.88 -14.43 -18.11
N ARG A 45 -2.62 -14.55 -19.23
CA ARG A 45 -2.08 -14.99 -20.53
C ARG A 45 -1.28 -13.91 -21.28
N GLY A 46 -1.13 -12.71 -20.72
CA GLY A 46 -0.45 -11.59 -21.36
C GLY A 46 -1.28 -10.96 -22.48
N PRO A 47 -0.76 -9.93 -23.17
CA PRO A 47 -1.49 -9.27 -24.24
C PRO A 47 -1.76 -10.21 -25.42
N ALA A 48 -2.94 -10.09 -26.03
CA ALA A 48 -3.32 -10.86 -27.22
C ALA A 48 -2.35 -10.64 -28.40
N GLU A 49 -2.22 -11.66 -29.25
CA GLU A 49 -1.43 -11.59 -30.49
C GLU A 49 -1.82 -10.37 -31.35
N GLY A 50 -0.82 -9.67 -31.89
CA GLY A 50 -1.01 -8.47 -32.72
C GLY A 50 -1.03 -7.13 -31.98
N ARG A 51 -0.87 -7.10 -30.65
CA ARG A 51 -0.63 -5.86 -29.89
C ARG A 51 0.83 -5.40 -29.98
N SER A 52 1.04 -4.09 -30.01
CA SER A 52 2.37 -3.48 -29.94
C SER A 52 3.12 -3.83 -28.66
N LEU A 53 4.44 -3.94 -28.75
CA LEU A 53 5.30 -4.12 -27.58
C LEU A 53 5.23 -2.90 -26.66
N TYR A 54 5.10 -3.12 -25.36
CA TYR A 54 5.11 -2.05 -24.36
C TYR A 54 6.54 -1.80 -23.86
N LEU A 55 7.16 -0.73 -24.35
CA LEU A 55 8.54 -0.33 -24.02
C LEU A 55 8.56 0.99 -23.23
N ASP A 56 7.57 1.19 -22.35
CA ASP A 56 7.34 2.45 -21.61
C ASP A 56 7.10 2.19 -20.12
N ALA A 57 7.85 1.25 -19.54
CA ALA A 57 7.68 0.81 -18.15
C ALA A 57 7.97 1.93 -17.12
N GLN A 58 8.69 2.99 -17.51
CA GLN A 58 8.94 4.16 -16.67
C GLN A 58 7.70 5.05 -16.53
N ALA A 59 6.75 5.01 -17.48
CA ALA A 59 5.48 5.71 -17.34
C ALA A 59 4.53 4.97 -16.40
N THR A 60 4.37 3.65 -16.59
CA THR A 60 3.64 2.77 -15.65
C THR A 60 3.98 1.30 -15.94
N THR A 61 3.67 0.41 -15.00
CA THR A 61 3.92 -1.02 -15.14
C THR A 61 2.62 -1.82 -15.14
N PRO A 62 2.54 -2.95 -15.87
CA PRO A 62 1.40 -3.86 -15.74
C PRO A 62 1.33 -4.39 -14.30
N LEU A 63 0.10 -4.59 -13.80
CA LEU A 63 -0.12 -5.19 -12.50
C LEU A 63 0.35 -6.65 -12.52
N ASP A 64 1.22 -7.03 -11.60
CA ASP A 64 1.63 -8.44 -11.45
C ASP A 64 0.39 -9.28 -11.05
N PRO A 65 0.12 -10.41 -11.71
CA PRO A 65 -1.04 -11.26 -11.38
C PRO A 65 -1.10 -11.67 -9.91
N ARG A 66 0.05 -11.86 -9.24
CA ARG A 66 0.12 -12.20 -7.82
C ARG A 66 -0.36 -11.04 -6.94
N VAL A 67 -0.16 -9.80 -7.38
CA VAL A 67 -0.66 -8.61 -6.69
C VAL A 67 -2.18 -8.53 -6.87
N LEU A 68 -2.68 -8.74 -8.09
CA LEU A 68 -4.12 -8.77 -8.35
C LEU A 68 -4.83 -9.83 -7.49
N ASP A 69 -4.32 -11.06 -7.48
CA ASP A 69 -4.85 -12.18 -6.68
C ASP A 69 -4.95 -11.82 -5.19
N LYS A 70 -4.00 -11.04 -4.65
CA LYS A 70 -4.02 -10.56 -3.27
C LYS A 70 -4.98 -9.39 -3.03
N MET A 71 -5.24 -8.57 -4.04
CA MET A 71 -6.19 -7.45 -3.96
C MET A 71 -7.65 -7.91 -4.04
N MET A 72 -7.95 -8.94 -4.85
CA MET A 72 -9.32 -9.36 -5.15
C MET A 72 -10.20 -9.68 -3.92
N PRO A 73 -9.70 -10.32 -2.84
CA PRO A 73 -10.49 -10.53 -1.64
C PRO A 73 -11.00 -9.24 -0.99
N TYR A 74 -10.22 -8.16 -1.01
CA TYR A 74 -10.58 -6.86 -0.41
C TYR A 74 -11.53 -6.04 -1.29
N LEU A 75 -11.61 -6.36 -2.57
CA LEU A 75 -12.57 -5.76 -3.50
C LEU A 75 -13.92 -6.47 -3.53
N THR A 76 -14.01 -7.68 -2.94
CA THR A 76 -15.21 -8.50 -2.98
C THR A 76 -15.73 -8.81 -1.57
N SER A 77 -15.01 -9.64 -0.81
CA SER A 77 -15.48 -10.15 0.49
C SER A 77 -15.03 -9.32 1.69
N TYR A 78 -13.81 -8.79 1.69
CA TYR A 78 -13.20 -8.03 2.79
C TYR A 78 -13.21 -6.52 2.53
N HIS A 79 -14.38 -5.98 2.17
CA HIS A 79 -14.58 -4.59 1.76
C HIS A 79 -14.72 -3.59 2.94
N GLY A 80 -14.42 -4.02 4.17
CA GLY A 80 -14.59 -3.21 5.36
C GLY A 80 -13.68 -1.99 5.40
N ASN A 81 -14.14 -0.91 6.04
CA ASN A 81 -13.30 0.26 6.31
C ASN A 81 -12.35 -0.04 7.49
N PRO A 82 -11.02 0.09 7.33
CA PRO A 82 -10.05 -0.21 8.39
C PRO A 82 -10.17 0.72 9.61
N HIS A 83 -10.90 1.84 9.52
CA HIS A 83 -11.17 2.73 10.64
C HIS A 83 -12.41 2.34 11.47
N SER A 84 -13.17 1.34 11.03
CA SER A 84 -14.32 0.83 11.78
C SER A 84 -13.88 -0.08 12.94
N ARG A 85 -13.82 0.48 14.16
CA ARG A 85 -13.29 -0.23 15.33
C ARG A 85 -14.27 -1.16 16.05
N THR A 86 -15.54 -1.20 15.66
CA THR A 86 -16.60 -1.85 16.44
C THR A 86 -17.06 -3.20 15.89
N HIS A 87 -16.57 -3.63 14.73
CA HIS A 87 -17.03 -4.85 14.08
C HIS A 87 -15.93 -5.54 13.26
N MET A 88 -16.13 -6.85 13.03
CA MET A 88 -15.16 -7.74 12.39
C MET A 88 -14.65 -7.25 11.04
N TYR A 89 -15.54 -6.73 10.16
CA TYR A 89 -15.13 -6.23 8.85
C TYR A 89 -14.06 -5.13 8.92
N GLY A 90 -14.05 -4.30 9.97
CA GLY A 90 -13.05 -3.25 10.12
C GLY A 90 -11.74 -3.79 10.65
N TRP A 91 -11.80 -4.72 11.63
CA TRP A 91 -10.61 -5.37 12.18
C TRP A 91 -9.84 -6.20 11.15
N GLU A 92 -10.55 -6.93 10.28
CA GLU A 92 -9.94 -7.69 9.18
C GLU A 92 -9.23 -6.78 8.17
N SER A 93 -9.86 -5.66 7.82
CA SER A 93 -9.29 -4.65 6.91
C SER A 93 -8.09 -3.91 7.53
N GLU A 94 -8.17 -3.55 8.82
CA GLU A 94 -7.06 -2.96 9.57
C GLU A 94 -5.85 -3.90 9.62
N ALA A 95 -6.06 -5.19 9.90
CA ALA A 95 -5.01 -6.18 9.91
C ALA A 95 -4.31 -6.31 8.54
N ALA A 96 -5.08 -6.24 7.45
CA ALA A 96 -4.54 -6.25 6.09
C ALA A 96 -3.69 -5.01 5.77
N VAL A 97 -4.15 -3.82 6.17
CA VAL A 97 -3.40 -2.57 5.99
C VAL A 97 -2.09 -2.61 6.78
N GLU A 98 -2.12 -3.08 8.03
CA GLU A 98 -0.91 -3.19 8.85
C GLU A 98 0.06 -4.26 8.34
N HIS A 99 -0.44 -5.36 7.77
CA HIS A 99 0.38 -6.34 7.08
C HIS A 99 1.08 -5.74 5.85
N ALA A 100 0.33 -5.03 5.00
CA ALA A 100 0.90 -4.35 3.83
C ALA A 100 1.92 -3.28 4.24
N ARG A 101 1.67 -2.55 5.33
CA ARG A 101 2.59 -1.56 5.89
C ARG A 101 3.92 -2.20 6.29
N GLN A 102 3.87 -3.37 6.95
CA GLN A 102 5.07 -4.12 7.30
C GLN A 102 5.85 -4.56 6.05
N GLN A 103 5.17 -5.08 5.02
CA GLN A 103 5.85 -5.50 3.78
C GLN A 103 6.59 -4.36 3.08
N VAL A 104 6.01 -3.16 3.07
CA VAL A 104 6.68 -1.95 2.53
C VAL A 104 7.87 -1.55 3.41
N ALA A 105 7.70 -1.58 4.74
CA ALA A 105 8.77 -1.25 5.67
C ALA A 105 9.97 -2.21 5.53
N ASP A 106 9.71 -3.51 5.43
CA ASP A 106 10.74 -4.55 5.26
C ASP A 106 11.54 -4.35 3.96
N LEU A 107 10.87 -3.94 2.87
CA LEU A 107 11.52 -3.70 1.58
C LEU A 107 12.59 -2.59 1.65
N ILE A 108 12.34 -1.55 2.44
CA ILE A 108 13.23 -0.39 2.58
C ILE A 108 14.00 -0.38 3.90
N ASN A 109 13.89 -1.44 4.69
CA ASN A 109 14.50 -1.58 6.03
C ASN A 109 14.14 -0.42 6.98
N ALA A 110 12.85 -0.08 7.06
CA ALA A 110 12.30 0.95 7.95
C ALA A 110 11.43 0.35 9.06
N ASP A 111 11.05 1.14 10.07
CA ASP A 111 9.99 0.75 11.01
C ASP A 111 8.61 0.99 10.37
N LYS A 112 7.66 0.09 10.60
CA LYS A 112 6.30 0.25 10.06
C LYS A 112 5.64 1.58 10.44
N LYS A 113 5.95 2.16 11.60
CA LYS A 113 5.42 3.46 12.04
C LYS A 113 5.90 4.63 11.19
N GLU A 114 6.98 4.46 10.44
CA GLU A 114 7.53 5.46 9.52
C GLU A 114 6.84 5.44 8.14
N ILE A 115 6.08 4.39 7.83
CA ILE A 115 5.37 4.24 6.56
C ILE A 115 4.02 4.95 6.64
N ILE A 116 3.86 6.02 5.86
CA ILE A 116 2.59 6.73 5.68
C ILE A 116 2.07 6.47 4.26
N PHE A 117 0.86 5.90 4.17
CA PHE A 117 0.21 5.67 2.88
C PHE A 117 -0.36 6.97 2.32
N THR A 118 -0.18 7.18 1.01
CA THR A 118 -0.72 8.30 0.24
C THR A 118 -1.34 7.75 -1.05
N SER A 119 -1.91 8.62 -1.89
CA SER A 119 -2.42 8.25 -3.22
C SER A 119 -1.33 7.95 -4.25
N GLY A 120 -0.06 8.28 -3.98
CA GLY A 120 1.06 8.00 -4.89
C GLY A 120 2.25 8.95 -4.71
N ALA A 121 3.29 8.74 -5.52
CA ALA A 121 4.56 9.46 -5.39
C ALA A 121 4.42 10.99 -5.53
N THR A 122 3.49 11.48 -6.37
CA THR A 122 3.20 12.92 -6.49
C THR A 122 2.74 13.52 -5.16
N GLU A 123 1.84 12.85 -4.44
CA GLU A 123 1.38 13.29 -3.12
C GLU A 123 2.50 13.15 -2.08
N CYS A 124 3.23 12.02 -2.07
CA CYS A 124 4.38 11.84 -1.18
C CYS A 124 5.38 12.99 -1.32
N ASN A 125 5.77 13.34 -2.56
CA ASN A 125 6.73 14.40 -2.82
C ASN A 125 6.19 15.77 -2.38
N ASN A 126 4.89 16.03 -2.57
CA ASN A 126 4.27 17.26 -2.07
C ASN A 126 4.29 17.34 -0.55
N ILE A 127 3.93 16.25 0.15
CA ILE A 127 3.91 16.17 1.61
C ILE A 127 5.33 16.37 2.16
N SER A 128 6.32 15.67 1.61
CA SER A 128 7.71 15.77 2.07
C SER A 128 8.28 17.17 1.85
N VAL A 129 8.18 17.71 0.62
CA VAL A 129 8.78 19.01 0.28
C VAL A 129 8.06 20.16 0.99
N LYS A 130 6.73 20.25 0.85
CA LYS A 130 5.96 21.36 1.44
C LYS A 130 5.80 21.20 2.94
N GLY A 131 5.64 19.98 3.44
CA GLY A 131 5.49 19.70 4.87
C GLY A 131 6.74 20.07 5.65
N VAL A 132 7.92 19.58 5.25
CA VAL A 132 9.19 19.89 5.92
C VAL A 132 9.49 21.39 5.85
N ALA A 133 9.36 21.99 4.66
CA ALA A 133 9.60 23.42 4.47
C ALA A 133 8.71 24.27 5.39
N ARG A 134 7.39 24.01 5.41
CA ARG A 134 6.43 24.77 6.22
C ARG A 134 6.62 24.52 7.72
N PHE A 135 6.97 23.30 8.14
CA PHE A 135 7.21 22.97 9.54
C PHE A 135 8.41 23.76 10.11
N TYR A 136 9.50 23.88 9.35
CA TYR A 136 10.70 24.61 9.80
C TYR A 136 10.73 26.09 9.40
N LYS A 137 9.68 26.60 8.73
CA LYS A 137 9.61 27.95 8.13
C LYS A 137 10.03 29.10 9.05
N ALA A 138 9.78 28.97 10.35
CA ALA A 138 10.13 29.99 11.35
C ALA A 138 11.65 30.23 11.45
N LYS A 139 12.47 29.21 11.18
CA LYS A 139 13.93 29.27 11.32
C LYS A 139 14.68 29.02 10.02
N LYS A 140 14.10 28.21 9.13
CA LYS A 140 14.75 27.71 7.92
C LYS A 140 13.85 28.00 6.72
N LYS A 141 14.38 28.73 5.74
CA LYS A 141 13.63 29.16 4.54
C LYS A 141 14.33 28.82 3.24
N HIS A 142 15.40 28.03 3.29
CA HIS A 142 16.12 27.57 2.11
C HIS A 142 15.86 26.10 1.83
N ILE A 143 15.75 25.75 0.54
CA ILE A 143 15.60 24.39 0.04
C ILE A 143 16.60 24.19 -1.10
N VAL A 144 17.26 23.03 -1.13
CA VAL A 144 18.13 22.64 -2.25
C VAL A 144 17.48 21.48 -2.99
N THR A 145 17.43 21.56 -4.31
CA THR A 145 16.91 20.51 -5.19
C THR A 145 17.71 20.47 -6.49
N THR A 146 17.43 19.52 -7.39
CA THR A 146 18.10 19.41 -8.69
C THR A 146 17.21 19.92 -9.82
N GLN A 147 17.82 20.38 -10.93
CA GLN A 147 17.08 20.75 -12.14
C GLN A 147 16.41 19.56 -12.83
N THR A 148 16.87 18.34 -12.55
CA THR A 148 16.41 17.08 -13.16
C THR A 148 15.42 16.32 -12.30
N GLU A 149 14.91 16.90 -11.21
CA GLU A 149 13.85 16.27 -10.42
C GLU A 149 12.56 16.07 -11.23
N HIS A 150 11.72 15.13 -10.78
CA HIS A 150 10.37 15.01 -11.32
C HIS A 150 9.55 16.29 -11.09
N LYS A 151 8.65 16.62 -12.02
CA LYS A 151 7.84 17.85 -12.00
C LYS A 151 7.14 18.11 -10.66
N CYS A 152 6.64 17.08 -9.99
CA CYS A 152 5.96 17.25 -8.71
C CYS A 152 6.85 17.86 -7.61
N VAL A 153 8.17 17.64 -7.64
CA VAL A 153 9.13 18.28 -6.75
C VAL A 153 9.40 19.71 -7.20
N LEU A 154 9.71 19.91 -8.49
CA LEU A 154 9.98 21.24 -9.06
C LEU A 154 8.80 22.20 -8.88
N ASP A 155 7.58 21.77 -9.14
CA ASP A 155 6.37 22.57 -8.97
C ASP A 155 6.04 22.80 -7.49
N SER A 156 6.38 21.85 -6.61
CA SER A 156 6.29 22.06 -5.16
C SER A 156 7.27 23.14 -4.69
N CYS A 157 8.50 23.12 -5.19
CA CYS A 157 9.51 24.14 -4.92
C CYS A 157 9.09 25.50 -5.46
N ARG A 158 8.57 25.59 -6.69
CA ARG A 158 8.03 26.84 -7.26
C ARG A 158 6.89 27.42 -6.43
N ALA A 159 5.97 26.56 -5.97
CA ALA A 159 4.90 26.99 -5.07
C ALA A 159 5.46 27.55 -3.75
N LEU A 160 6.49 26.92 -3.18
CA LEU A 160 7.16 27.42 -1.98
C LEU A 160 7.93 28.73 -2.22
N GLN A 161 8.51 28.94 -3.41
CA GLN A 161 9.10 30.23 -3.77
C GLN A 161 8.07 31.36 -3.72
N ALA A 162 6.86 31.11 -4.24
CA ALA A 162 5.75 32.06 -4.11
C ALA A 162 5.30 32.29 -2.64
N GLU A 163 5.55 31.33 -1.75
CA GLU A 163 5.31 31.45 -0.30
C GLU A 163 6.48 32.11 0.48
N GLY A 164 7.52 32.56 -0.23
CA GLY A 164 8.69 33.27 0.32
C GLY A 164 9.84 32.37 0.78
N PHE A 165 9.95 31.14 0.26
CA PHE A 165 11.14 30.31 0.42
C PHE A 165 12.17 30.60 -0.67
N ASP A 166 13.44 30.45 -0.33
CA ASP A 166 14.53 30.44 -1.30
C ASP A 166 14.79 28.99 -1.75
N VAL A 167 15.00 28.79 -3.05
CA VAL A 167 15.23 27.46 -3.63
C VAL A 167 16.44 27.50 -4.55
N THR A 168 17.44 26.70 -4.21
CA THR A 168 18.59 26.44 -5.08
C THR A 168 18.30 25.22 -5.96
N TYR A 169 18.34 25.40 -7.27
CA TYR A 169 18.21 24.32 -8.27
C TYR A 169 19.59 23.97 -8.82
N LEU A 170 20.21 22.93 -8.28
CA LEU A 170 21.51 22.43 -8.69
C LEU A 170 21.48 21.93 -10.13
N SER A 171 22.47 22.36 -10.91
CA SER A 171 22.79 21.77 -12.21
C SER A 171 23.31 20.35 -12.02
N VAL A 172 23.16 19.53 -13.06
CA VAL A 172 23.81 18.21 -13.15
C VAL A 172 24.95 18.26 -14.16
N ASN A 173 25.92 17.37 -13.97
CA ASN A 173 26.97 17.14 -14.94
C ASN A 173 26.41 16.52 -16.22
N SER A 174 27.21 16.45 -17.29
CA SER A 174 26.80 15.87 -18.57
C SER A 174 26.37 14.40 -18.49
N ASN A 175 26.76 13.68 -17.45
CA ASN A 175 26.34 12.31 -17.14
C ASN A 175 25.07 12.24 -16.27
N GLY A 176 24.44 13.36 -15.94
CA GLY A 176 23.24 13.45 -15.10
C GLY A 176 23.49 13.38 -13.59
N LEU A 177 24.74 13.21 -13.13
CA LEU A 177 25.08 13.19 -11.71
C LEU A 177 25.24 14.60 -11.16
N ILE A 178 24.84 14.82 -9.91
CA ILE A 178 25.16 16.06 -9.21
C ILE A 178 26.63 16.11 -8.81
N ASP A 179 27.17 17.31 -8.69
CA ASP A 179 28.44 17.54 -8.01
C ASP A 179 28.21 17.65 -6.49
N LEU A 180 28.86 16.78 -5.72
CA LEU A 180 28.72 16.73 -4.27
C LEU A 180 29.36 17.95 -3.58
N GLU A 181 30.43 18.52 -4.15
CA GLU A 181 31.05 19.74 -3.63
C GLU A 181 30.12 20.94 -3.85
N GLN A 182 29.45 20.98 -5.01
CA GLN A 182 28.42 21.98 -5.29
C GLN A 182 27.22 21.85 -4.34
N LEU A 183 26.80 20.62 -4.05
CA LEU A 183 25.74 20.36 -3.07
C LEU A 183 26.13 20.87 -1.68
N GLU A 184 27.31 20.47 -1.17
CA GLU A 184 27.79 20.85 0.16
C GLU A 184 27.92 22.36 0.31
N SER A 185 28.51 23.03 -0.67
CA SER A 185 28.66 24.50 -0.68
C SER A 185 27.33 25.26 -0.80
N SER A 186 26.28 24.61 -1.32
CA SER A 186 24.94 25.19 -1.40
C SER A 186 24.16 25.09 -0.09
N ILE A 187 24.60 24.25 0.85
CA ILE A 187 23.94 24.12 2.15
C ILE A 187 24.31 25.30 3.06
N ARG A 188 23.28 25.99 3.50
CA ARG A 188 23.34 27.16 4.40
C ARG A 188 22.72 26.87 5.76
N PRO A 189 23.00 27.67 6.81
CA PRO A 189 22.38 27.50 8.13
C PRO A 189 20.84 27.54 8.13
N ASP A 190 20.23 28.25 7.17
CA ASP A 190 18.79 28.36 7.00
C ASP A 190 18.20 27.28 6.07
N THR A 191 18.98 26.27 5.68
CA THR A 191 18.53 25.16 4.83
C THR A 191 17.68 24.17 5.62
N SER A 192 16.45 24.01 5.15
CA SER A 192 15.42 23.12 5.71
C SER A 192 15.41 21.74 5.10
N LEU A 193 15.68 21.64 3.80
CA LEU A 193 15.50 20.42 3.03
C LEU A 193 16.47 20.37 1.86
N VAL A 194 17.02 19.19 1.62
CA VAL A 194 17.67 18.81 0.36
C VAL A 194 16.80 17.70 -0.25
N SER A 195 16.38 17.88 -1.51
CA SER A 195 15.59 16.88 -2.27
C SER A 195 16.35 16.46 -3.51
N VAL A 196 16.75 15.19 -3.56
CA VAL A 196 17.43 14.58 -4.73
C VAL A 196 16.83 13.19 -4.95
N MET A 197 16.32 12.94 -6.15
CA MET A 197 15.73 11.66 -6.52
C MET A 197 16.79 10.56 -6.65
N THR A 198 16.44 9.34 -6.24
CA THR A 198 17.39 8.21 -6.26
C THR A 198 17.76 7.76 -7.67
N VAL A 199 16.77 7.64 -8.55
CA VAL A 199 16.94 7.27 -9.96
C VAL A 199 16.09 8.19 -10.81
N ASN A 200 16.68 8.80 -11.83
CA ASN A 200 15.95 9.68 -12.73
C ASN A 200 15.01 8.88 -13.65
N ASN A 201 13.75 9.32 -13.75
CA ASN A 201 12.71 8.63 -14.52
C ASN A 201 12.86 8.75 -16.04
N GLU A 202 13.66 9.69 -16.55
CA GLU A 202 13.86 9.91 -17.99
C GLU A 202 15.14 9.25 -18.49
N ILE A 203 16.27 9.48 -17.81
CA ILE A 203 17.60 9.02 -18.26
C ILE A 203 18.15 7.84 -17.43
N GLY A 204 17.47 7.42 -16.36
CA GLY A 204 17.86 6.25 -15.56
C GLY A 204 19.11 6.43 -14.69
N VAL A 205 19.67 7.64 -14.61
CA VAL A 205 20.86 7.94 -13.81
C VAL A 205 20.54 7.78 -12.32
N ARG A 206 21.42 7.09 -11.60
CA ARG A 206 21.31 6.85 -10.15
C ARG A 206 22.19 7.83 -9.38
N GLN A 207 21.59 8.62 -8.50
CA GLN A 207 22.32 9.57 -7.66
C GLN A 207 22.98 8.87 -6.44
N PRO A 208 24.11 9.40 -5.93
CA PRO A 208 24.80 8.88 -4.74
C PRO A 208 24.07 9.29 -3.44
N VAL A 209 22.89 8.70 -3.21
CA VAL A 209 21.99 9.09 -2.10
C VAL A 209 22.57 8.82 -0.71
N GLU A 210 23.49 7.88 -0.56
CA GLU A 210 24.14 7.60 0.73
C GLU A 210 25.11 8.73 1.10
N GLU A 211 25.91 9.18 0.14
CA GLU A 211 26.85 10.29 0.28
C GLU A 211 26.11 11.61 0.51
N ILE A 212 25.03 11.85 -0.26
CA ILE A 212 24.13 13.00 -0.05
C ILE A 212 23.55 12.98 1.38
N GLY A 213 23.12 11.81 1.85
CA GLY A 213 22.62 11.63 3.21
C GLY A 213 23.67 11.92 4.29
N LYS A 214 24.93 11.57 4.05
CA LYS A 214 26.05 11.90 4.96
C LYS A 214 26.32 13.40 5.02
N ILE A 215 26.22 14.12 3.90
CA ILE A 215 26.38 15.58 3.84
C ILE A 215 25.23 16.30 4.58
N CYS A 216 24.01 15.75 4.52
CA CYS A 216 22.84 16.38 5.14
C CYS A 216 22.71 16.13 6.65
N ARG A 217 23.43 15.16 7.22
CA ARG A 217 23.32 14.74 8.62
C ARG A 217 24.31 15.47 9.52
#